data_AF-R0HH41-F1
#
_entry.id   AF-R0HH41-F1
#
_cell.length_a   1.000
_cell.length_b   1.000
_cell.length_c   1.000
_cell.angle_alpha   90.00
_cell.angle_beta   90.00
_cell.angle_gamma   90.00
#
_symmetry.space_group_name_H-M   'P 1'
#
loop_
_entity.id
_entity.type
_entity.pdbx_description
1 polymer ?
#
loop_
_entity_poly.entity_id
_entity_poly.type
_entity_poly.pdbx_seq_one_letter_code
_entity_poly.pdbx_strand_id
1 'polypeptide(L)'
;MGASRVCIYWFLVSHNKTLWNTIDLTKLKHKGKNVFYEYPVDDEFLIFRMPNIRKLVLPQCCNLRESSYEFAFSQWKNLHTLIISTHFYVKGIFELRFVGENCTNLTNLKLSGHVDQSIAEEIVCYLPKLKRVSMRCCVINSTHEVSLLITYLQNLTILNLSHCMIKTLLKDSLTEDSFIKTATQKIDTLIMCSKVGCELCEDRSRIFGSDAFYEKHWRNDEIKELEF
;
A
#
# COMPACT_ATOMS: atom_id res chain seq x y z
N MET A 1 28.49 12.79 -1.12
CA MET A 1 28.92 12.02 -2.32
C MET A 1 28.16 10.71 -2.33
N GLY A 2 27.58 10.30 -3.46
CA GLY A 2 26.90 9.00 -3.57
C GLY A 2 27.89 7.86 -3.79
N ALA A 3 27.51 6.64 -3.39
CA ALA A 3 28.34 5.44 -3.49
C ALA A 3 28.86 5.19 -4.93
N SER A 4 28.10 5.59 -5.95
CA SER A 4 28.50 5.49 -7.36
C SER A 4 29.74 6.31 -7.74
N ARG A 5 30.18 7.23 -6.89
CA ARG A 5 31.33 8.13 -7.15
C ARG A 5 32.61 7.73 -6.41
N VAL A 6 32.62 6.57 -5.74
CA VAL A 6 33.76 6.10 -4.94
C VAL A 6 34.85 5.48 -5.83
N CYS A 7 34.50 4.54 -6.71
CA CYS A 7 35.42 3.94 -7.69
C CYS A 7 34.62 3.28 -8.83
N ILE A 8 35.31 2.82 -9.88
CA ILE A 8 34.67 2.23 -11.06
C ILE A 8 33.87 0.95 -10.73
N TYR A 9 34.34 0.13 -9.79
CA TYR A 9 33.58 -1.05 -9.36
C TYR A 9 32.29 -0.68 -8.63
N TRP A 10 32.33 0.33 -7.76
CA TRP A 10 31.13 0.82 -7.06
C TRP A 10 30.15 1.49 -8.02
N PHE A 11 30.66 2.19 -9.04
CA PHE A 11 29.86 2.69 -10.15
C PHE A 11 29.14 1.53 -10.87
N LEU A 12 29.85 0.49 -11.29
CA LEU A 12 29.26 -0.66 -11.98
C LEU A 12 28.23 -1.40 -11.12
N VAL A 13 28.54 -1.64 -9.85
CA VAL A 13 27.63 -2.29 -8.89
C VAL A 13 26.38 -1.44 -8.64
N SER A 14 26.54 -0.13 -8.48
CA SER A 14 25.41 0.79 -8.27
C SER A 14 24.45 0.86 -9.46
N HIS A 15 24.94 0.61 -10.68
CA HIS A 15 24.13 0.56 -11.91
C HIS A 15 23.72 -0.87 -12.31
N ASN A 16 24.12 -1.88 -11.53
CA ASN A 16 23.73 -3.25 -11.78
C ASN A 16 22.30 -3.50 -11.28
N LYS A 17 21.35 -3.52 -12.22
CA LYS A 17 19.92 -3.69 -11.98
C LYS A 17 19.55 -5.02 -11.34
N THR A 18 20.39 -6.06 -11.46
CA THR A 18 20.13 -7.35 -10.80
C THR A 18 20.28 -7.26 -9.28
N LEU A 19 20.92 -6.21 -8.77
CA LEU A 19 21.13 -5.98 -7.35
C LEU A 19 20.03 -5.11 -6.71
N TRP A 20 19.11 -4.56 -7.52
CA TRP A 20 18.07 -3.64 -7.07
C TRP A 20 16.83 -4.41 -6.58
N ASN A 21 16.85 -4.83 -5.30
CA ASN A 21 15.75 -5.61 -4.70
C ASN A 21 14.61 -4.74 -4.14
N THR A 22 14.91 -3.50 -3.73
CA THR A 22 13.96 -2.54 -3.13
C THR A 22 14.34 -1.14 -3.55
N ILE A 23 13.37 -0.34 -3.99
CA ILE A 23 13.58 1.05 -4.44
C ILE A 23 12.54 1.94 -3.76
N ASP A 24 13.02 3.01 -3.14
CA ASP A 24 12.20 4.08 -2.60
C ASP A 24 12.17 5.26 -3.55
N LEU A 25 11.03 5.52 -4.21
CA LEU A 25 10.88 6.73 -4.99
C LEU A 25 10.44 7.93 -4.14
N THR A 26 9.96 7.71 -2.90
CA THR A 26 9.51 8.78 -2.00
C THR A 26 10.67 9.62 -1.44
N LYS A 27 11.88 9.05 -1.40
CA LYS A 27 13.12 9.72 -0.98
C LYS A 27 13.68 10.69 -2.00
N LEU A 28 13.14 10.73 -3.22
CA LEU A 28 13.41 11.76 -4.21
C LEU A 28 12.67 13.07 -3.83
N LYS A 29 12.83 13.55 -2.59
CA LYS A 29 12.32 14.87 -2.17
C LYS A 29 13.19 15.96 -2.84
N HIS A 30 12.68 16.57 -3.90
CA HIS A 30 13.23 17.82 -4.43
C HIS A 30 13.02 18.94 -3.40
N LYS A 31 14.07 19.71 -3.08
CA LYS A 31 14.02 20.94 -2.28
C LYS A 31 13.40 22.13 -3.06
N GLY A 32 12.24 21.93 -3.67
CA GLY A 32 11.50 22.99 -4.39
C GLY A 32 10.12 23.18 -3.79
N LYS A 33 9.87 24.36 -3.21
CA LYS A 33 8.51 24.81 -2.83
C LYS A 33 7.61 24.76 -4.07
N ASN A 34 6.43 24.16 -3.94
CA ASN A 34 5.31 24.22 -4.88
C ASN A 34 5.68 23.99 -6.35
N VAL A 35 5.90 22.74 -6.75
CA VAL A 35 5.87 22.33 -8.17
C VAL A 35 5.09 21.04 -8.27
N PHE A 36 3.84 21.13 -8.74
CA PHE A 36 3.19 20.03 -9.43
C PHE A 36 4.00 19.81 -10.72
N TYR A 37 4.55 18.62 -10.93
CA TYR A 37 5.23 18.32 -12.19
C TYR A 37 4.18 18.22 -13.30
N GLU A 38 4.00 19.31 -14.02
CA GLU A 38 3.42 19.36 -15.36
C GLU A 38 4.59 19.50 -16.35
N TYR A 39 5.39 18.45 -16.52
CA TYR A 39 6.23 18.26 -17.71
C TYR A 39 6.37 16.76 -17.99
N PRO A 40 6.27 16.33 -19.26
CA PRO A 40 6.43 14.94 -19.67
C PRO A 40 7.92 14.64 -19.68
N VAL A 41 8.47 14.25 -18.53
CA VAL A 41 9.74 13.53 -18.53
C VAL A 41 9.38 12.07 -18.81
N ASP A 42 10.08 11.42 -19.74
CA ASP A 42 9.99 9.99 -20.09
C ASP A 42 10.38 9.07 -18.91
N ASP A 43 9.87 9.32 -17.69
CA ASP A 43 10.04 8.50 -16.49
C ASP A 43 9.30 7.16 -16.58
N GLU A 44 8.36 7.04 -17.54
CA GLU A 44 7.87 5.74 -18.04
C GLU A 44 9.04 4.76 -18.23
N PHE A 45 10.11 5.20 -18.92
CA PHE A 45 11.19 4.31 -19.33
C PHE A 45 12.06 3.75 -18.20
N LEU A 46 12.13 4.42 -17.04
CA LEU A 46 13.02 3.99 -15.94
C LEU A 46 12.34 2.96 -15.03
N ILE A 47 11.04 3.13 -14.77
CA ILE A 47 10.22 2.23 -13.94
C ILE A 47 10.09 0.85 -14.60
N PHE A 48 9.95 0.80 -15.93
CA PHE A 48 9.76 -0.46 -16.67
C PHE A 48 11.00 -1.36 -16.78
N ARG A 49 12.20 -0.88 -16.43
CA ARG A 49 13.47 -1.61 -16.65
C ARG A 49 13.97 -2.39 -15.43
N MET A 50 13.10 -2.69 -14.46
CA MET A 50 13.45 -3.34 -13.19
C MET A 50 12.68 -4.67 -13.00
N PRO A 51 12.89 -5.68 -13.84
CA PRO A 51 12.07 -6.90 -13.87
C PRO A 51 12.15 -7.76 -12.58
N ASN A 52 13.18 -7.54 -11.76
CA ASN A 52 13.44 -8.31 -10.54
C ASN A 52 12.96 -7.63 -9.25
N ILE A 53 12.20 -6.54 -9.36
CA ILE A 53 11.68 -5.84 -8.17
C ILE A 53 10.76 -6.79 -7.37
N ARG A 54 11.00 -6.87 -6.06
CA ARG A 54 10.20 -7.69 -5.14
C ARG A 54 9.27 -6.87 -4.26
N LYS A 55 9.60 -5.60 -4.04
CA LYS A 55 8.82 -4.67 -3.22
C LYS A 55 8.76 -3.31 -3.91
N LEU A 56 7.56 -2.83 -4.17
CA LEU A 56 7.28 -1.58 -4.84
C LEU A 56 6.42 -0.68 -3.97
N VAL A 57 6.80 0.59 -3.89
CA VAL A 57 6.01 1.67 -3.30
C VAL A 57 5.67 2.66 -4.41
N LEU A 58 4.37 2.86 -4.68
CA LEU A 58 3.90 3.84 -5.66
C LEU A 58 3.49 5.14 -4.94
N PRO A 59 4.27 6.24 -5.09
CA PRO A 59 3.95 7.51 -4.46
C PRO A 59 2.72 8.16 -5.10
N GLN A 60 1.89 8.83 -4.31
CA GLN A 60 0.61 9.46 -4.69
C GLN A 60 0.64 10.42 -5.91
N CYS A 61 1.83 10.78 -6.41
CA CYS A 61 2.05 11.70 -7.52
C CYS A 61 2.30 11.03 -8.89
N CYS A 62 2.22 9.69 -9.03
CA CYS A 62 2.43 9.03 -10.31
C CYS A 62 1.26 9.28 -11.29
N ASN A 63 1.39 10.28 -12.14
CA ASN A 63 0.39 10.65 -13.16
C ASN A 63 0.65 9.92 -14.50
N LEU A 64 0.88 8.61 -14.44
CA LEU A 64 1.08 7.78 -15.64
C LEU A 64 -0.27 7.49 -16.32
N ARG A 65 -0.26 7.17 -17.62
CA ARG A 65 -1.46 6.69 -18.32
C ARG A 65 -1.75 5.26 -17.87
N GLU A 66 -3.00 4.83 -18.00
CA GLU A 66 -3.43 3.47 -17.62
C GLU A 66 -2.60 2.38 -18.34
N SER A 67 -2.40 2.54 -19.66
CA SER A 67 -1.58 1.63 -20.47
C SER A 67 -0.12 1.53 -19.97
N SER A 68 0.38 2.59 -19.34
CA SER A 68 1.70 2.62 -18.74
C SER A 68 1.77 1.70 -17.52
N TYR A 69 0.72 1.67 -16.68
CA TYR A 69 0.67 0.79 -15.50
C TYR A 69 0.56 -0.68 -15.90
N GLU A 70 -0.34 -1.00 -16.83
CA GLU A 70 -0.48 -2.36 -17.34
C GLU A 70 0.87 -2.88 -17.86
N PHE A 71 1.54 -2.09 -18.71
CA PHE A 71 2.86 -2.43 -19.20
C PHE A 71 3.87 -2.58 -18.06
N ALA A 72 3.90 -1.69 -17.06
CA ALA A 72 4.79 -1.80 -15.90
C ALA A 72 4.63 -3.13 -15.16
N PHE A 73 3.40 -3.45 -14.74
CA PHE A 73 3.12 -4.66 -13.99
C PHE A 73 3.39 -5.91 -14.81
N SER A 74 3.23 -5.85 -16.14
CA SER A 74 3.62 -6.95 -17.03
C SER A 74 5.09 -7.32 -16.91
N GLN A 75 5.98 -6.38 -16.56
CA GLN A 75 7.42 -6.61 -16.43
C GLN A 75 7.82 -7.11 -15.02
N TRP A 76 7.01 -6.88 -13.99
CA TRP A 76 7.37 -7.16 -12.59
C TRP A 76 6.88 -8.52 -12.08
N LYS A 77 7.22 -9.59 -12.79
CA LYS A 77 6.80 -10.96 -12.45
C LYS A 77 7.25 -11.44 -11.06
N ASN A 78 8.29 -10.81 -10.52
CA ASN A 78 8.85 -11.13 -9.20
C ASN A 78 8.31 -10.24 -8.06
N LEU A 79 7.29 -9.42 -8.30
CA LEU A 79 6.74 -8.54 -7.27
C LEU A 79 6.02 -9.35 -6.19
N HIS A 80 6.46 -9.20 -4.94
CA HIS A 80 5.87 -9.85 -3.75
C HIS A 80 5.09 -8.87 -2.87
N THR A 81 5.50 -7.59 -2.87
CA THR A 81 4.92 -6.55 -2.02
C THR A 81 4.59 -5.29 -2.82
N LEU A 82 3.35 -4.83 -2.70
CA LEU A 82 2.87 -3.57 -3.28
C LEU A 82 2.37 -2.65 -2.17
N ILE A 83 2.84 -1.41 -2.17
CA ILE A 83 2.37 -0.33 -1.30
C ILE A 83 1.84 0.77 -2.20
N ILE A 84 0.54 1.07 -2.11
CA ILE A 84 -0.13 1.96 -3.06
C ILE A 84 -1.22 2.79 -2.37
N SER A 85 -1.43 4.02 -2.86
CA SER A 85 -2.55 4.87 -2.43
C SER A 85 -3.83 4.53 -3.17
N THR A 86 -4.98 4.55 -2.50
CA THR A 86 -6.27 4.35 -3.20
C THR A 86 -6.68 5.55 -4.06
N HIS A 87 -5.97 6.67 -3.97
CA HIS A 87 -6.18 7.85 -4.82
C HIS A 87 -6.03 7.55 -6.33
N PHE A 88 -5.23 6.54 -6.69
CA PHE A 88 -5.08 6.12 -8.09
C PHE A 88 -6.36 5.54 -8.70
N TYR A 89 -7.18 4.87 -7.87
CA TYR A 89 -8.45 4.26 -8.29
C TYR A 89 -9.51 5.34 -8.52
N VAL A 90 -9.58 6.32 -7.62
CA VAL A 90 -10.55 7.43 -7.71
C VAL A 90 -10.35 8.24 -9.00
N LYS A 91 -9.13 8.31 -9.52
CA LYS A 91 -8.84 8.97 -10.79
C LYS A 91 -9.11 8.10 -12.03
N GLY A 92 -9.46 6.83 -11.86
CA GLY A 92 -9.62 5.86 -12.95
C GLY A 92 -8.32 5.57 -13.70
N ILE A 93 -7.17 5.74 -13.04
CA ILE A 93 -5.85 5.61 -13.68
C ILE A 93 -5.24 4.21 -13.43
N PHE A 94 -5.80 3.45 -12.49
CA PHE A 94 -5.24 2.21 -12.00
C PHE A 94 -6.33 1.20 -11.67
N GLU A 95 -6.18 -0.02 -12.19
CA GLU A 95 -7.02 -1.17 -11.86
C GLU A 95 -6.18 -2.27 -11.19
N LEU A 96 -6.72 -2.89 -10.13
CA LEU A 96 -6.04 -4.04 -9.49
C LEU A 96 -5.95 -5.25 -10.40
N ARG A 97 -6.85 -5.33 -11.38
CA ARG A 97 -6.86 -6.37 -12.38
C ARG A 97 -5.50 -6.55 -13.05
N PHE A 98 -4.89 -5.45 -13.50
CA PHE A 98 -3.57 -5.51 -14.16
C PHE A 98 -2.48 -6.05 -13.23
N VAL A 99 -2.55 -5.75 -11.94
CA VAL A 99 -1.64 -6.30 -10.94
C VAL A 99 -1.88 -7.79 -10.75
N GLY A 100 -3.14 -8.21 -10.57
CA GLY A 100 -3.51 -9.60 -10.34
C GLY A 100 -3.15 -10.53 -11.50
N GLU A 101 -3.37 -10.07 -12.73
CA GLU A 101 -3.06 -10.83 -13.95
C GLU A 101 -1.54 -10.96 -14.19
N ASN A 102 -0.74 -9.98 -13.75
CA ASN A 102 0.68 -9.93 -14.09
C ASN A 102 1.65 -10.29 -12.94
N CYS A 103 1.29 -9.99 -11.69
CA CYS A 103 2.14 -10.14 -10.51
C CYS A 103 1.71 -11.35 -9.67
N THR A 104 1.85 -12.55 -10.24
CA THR A 104 1.34 -13.80 -9.66
C THR A 104 2.01 -14.23 -8.35
N ASN A 105 3.13 -13.59 -7.98
CA ASN A 105 3.88 -13.76 -6.74
C ASN A 105 3.52 -12.75 -5.65
N LEU A 106 2.58 -11.82 -5.91
CA LEU A 106 2.18 -10.81 -4.95
C LEU A 106 1.44 -11.44 -3.78
N THR A 107 2.01 -11.31 -2.58
CA THR A 107 1.40 -11.82 -1.34
C THR A 107 1.16 -10.74 -0.31
N ASN A 108 1.73 -9.55 -0.49
CA ASN A 108 1.67 -8.48 0.51
C ASN A 108 1.15 -7.20 -0.14
N LEU A 109 0.09 -6.62 0.43
CA LEU A 109 -0.51 -5.38 -0.03
C LEU A 109 -0.63 -4.40 1.13
N LYS A 110 -0.19 -3.17 0.91
CA LYS A 110 -0.52 -2.03 1.76
C LYS A 110 -1.30 -1.00 0.95
N LEU A 111 -2.44 -0.60 1.50
CA LEU A 111 -3.24 0.49 0.98
C LEU A 111 -3.17 1.69 1.91
N SER A 112 -3.25 2.88 1.33
CA SER A 112 -3.45 4.12 2.07
C SER A 112 -4.51 4.98 1.38
N GLY A 113 -5.50 5.47 2.13
CA GLY A 113 -6.54 6.35 1.60
C GLY A 113 -7.95 5.87 1.98
N HIS A 114 -8.88 6.01 1.05
CA HIS A 114 -10.26 5.55 1.21
C HIS A 114 -10.46 4.17 0.57
N VAL A 115 -11.09 3.24 1.30
CA VAL A 115 -11.43 1.89 0.84
C VAL A 115 -12.94 1.74 0.90
N ASP A 116 -13.54 1.49 -0.26
CA ASP A 116 -14.96 1.17 -0.41
C ASP A 116 -15.16 -0.28 -0.85
N GLN A 117 -16.43 -0.64 -1.03
CA GLN A 117 -16.83 -1.97 -1.48
C GLN A 117 -16.21 -2.35 -2.83
N SER A 118 -16.11 -1.42 -3.79
CA SER A 118 -15.53 -1.71 -5.11
C SER A 118 -14.07 -2.12 -4.99
N ILE A 119 -13.27 -1.36 -4.23
CA ILE A 119 -11.86 -1.68 -4.00
C ILE A 119 -11.73 -3.03 -3.28
N ALA A 120 -12.56 -3.30 -2.27
CA ALA A 120 -12.53 -4.56 -1.55
C ALA A 120 -12.86 -5.76 -2.46
N GLU A 121 -13.87 -5.62 -3.33
CA GLU A 121 -14.26 -6.62 -4.32
C GLU A 121 -13.14 -6.88 -5.33
N GLU A 122 -12.49 -5.83 -5.85
CA GLU A 122 -11.35 -6.00 -6.75
C GLU A 122 -10.17 -6.73 -6.09
N ILE A 123 -9.86 -6.44 -4.82
CA ILE A 123 -8.80 -7.14 -4.09
C ILE A 123 -9.09 -8.63 -4.00
N VAL A 124 -10.31 -9.02 -3.62
CA VAL A 124 -10.65 -10.45 -3.48
C VAL A 124 -10.70 -11.17 -4.83
N CYS A 125 -11.17 -10.49 -5.88
CA CYS A 125 -11.26 -11.04 -7.23
C CYS A 125 -9.89 -11.23 -7.88
N TYR A 126 -9.02 -10.21 -7.82
CA TYR A 126 -7.78 -10.19 -8.60
C TYR A 126 -6.54 -10.56 -7.80
N LEU A 127 -6.57 -10.45 -6.47
CA LEU A 127 -5.43 -10.74 -5.60
C LEU A 127 -5.72 -11.87 -4.57
N PRO A 128 -6.23 -13.05 -4.97
CA PRO A 128 -6.66 -14.09 -4.04
C PRO A 128 -5.51 -14.77 -3.25
N LYS A 129 -4.24 -14.53 -3.64
CA LYS A 129 -3.04 -15.11 -3.00
C LYS A 129 -2.48 -14.24 -1.87
N LEU A 130 -3.10 -13.10 -1.57
CA LEU A 130 -2.63 -12.22 -0.51
C LEU A 130 -2.61 -12.94 0.84
N LYS A 131 -1.47 -12.78 1.53
CA LYS A 131 -1.21 -13.30 2.87
C LYS A 131 -1.17 -12.20 3.92
N ARG A 132 -0.79 -10.99 3.53
CA ARG A 132 -0.63 -9.83 4.41
C ARG A 132 -1.29 -8.63 3.77
N VAL A 133 -2.28 -8.07 4.46
CA VAL A 133 -2.94 -6.84 4.02
C VAL A 133 -2.84 -5.81 5.14
N SER A 134 -2.34 -4.62 4.80
CA SER A 134 -2.39 -3.47 5.69
C SER A 134 -3.25 -2.38 5.07
N MET A 135 -4.31 -2.02 5.78
CA MET A 135 -5.14 -0.85 5.51
C MET A 135 -4.91 0.20 6.59
N ARG A 136 -3.76 0.16 7.27
CA ARG A 136 -3.41 1.07 8.35
C ARG A 136 -3.70 2.52 7.94
N CYS A 137 -4.36 3.25 8.83
CA CYS A 137 -4.80 4.63 8.62
C CYS A 137 -5.82 4.84 7.49
N CYS A 138 -6.40 3.82 6.87
CA CYS A 138 -7.43 4.02 5.85
C CYS A 138 -8.73 4.56 6.45
N VAL A 139 -9.54 5.18 5.60
CA VAL A 139 -10.96 5.42 5.86
C VAL A 139 -11.73 4.31 5.16
N ILE A 140 -12.51 3.53 5.91
CA ILE A 140 -13.27 2.39 5.40
C ILE A 140 -14.75 2.69 5.58
N ASN A 141 -15.53 2.52 4.51
CA ASN A 141 -16.95 2.85 4.53
C ASN A 141 -17.73 2.00 5.54
N SER A 142 -17.45 0.70 5.65
CA SER A 142 -18.09 -0.15 6.63
C SER A 142 -17.22 -1.35 7.05
N THR A 143 -17.75 -2.18 7.95
CA THR A 143 -17.17 -3.48 8.28
C THR A 143 -17.35 -4.52 7.18
N HIS A 144 -18.23 -4.26 6.20
CA HIS A 144 -18.48 -5.16 5.09
C HIS A 144 -17.23 -5.35 4.23
N GLU A 145 -16.55 -4.27 3.86
CA GLU A 145 -15.31 -4.29 3.08
C GLU A 145 -14.25 -5.18 3.72
N VAL A 146 -14.09 -5.07 5.04
CA VAL A 146 -13.13 -5.88 5.78
C VAL A 146 -13.58 -7.34 5.86
N SER A 147 -14.88 -7.58 6.00
CA SER A 147 -15.48 -8.91 6.03
C SER A 147 -15.32 -9.64 4.69
N LEU A 148 -15.38 -8.93 3.57
CA LEU A 148 -15.08 -9.48 2.24
C LEU A 148 -13.65 -10.03 2.20
N LEU A 149 -12.66 -9.24 2.63
CA LEU A 149 -11.26 -9.66 2.66
C LEU A 149 -11.06 -10.91 3.52
N ILE A 150 -11.58 -10.90 4.75
CA ILE A 150 -11.49 -12.03 5.69
C ILE A 150 -12.19 -13.28 5.15
N THR A 151 -13.30 -13.12 4.42
CA THR A 151 -14.10 -14.25 3.95
C THR A 151 -13.51 -14.90 2.70
N TYR A 152 -13.02 -14.10 1.77
CA TYR A 152 -12.66 -14.57 0.44
C TYR A 152 -11.15 -14.73 0.22
N LEU A 153 -10.28 -14.04 0.96
CA LEU A 153 -8.83 -14.24 0.88
C LEU A 153 -8.40 -15.44 1.75
N GLN A 154 -8.48 -16.65 1.17
CA GLN A 154 -8.21 -17.91 1.88
C GLN A 154 -6.78 -18.02 2.46
N ASN A 155 -5.82 -17.26 1.92
CA ASN A 155 -4.43 -17.28 2.35
C ASN A 155 -4.09 -16.14 3.34
N LEU A 156 -5.05 -15.30 3.70
CA LEU A 156 -4.83 -14.15 4.55
C LEU A 156 -4.44 -14.60 5.96
N THR A 157 -3.23 -14.24 6.37
CA THR A 157 -2.66 -14.57 7.69
C THR A 157 -2.61 -13.35 8.60
N ILE A 158 -2.30 -12.18 8.04
CA ILE A 158 -2.16 -10.93 8.79
C ILE A 158 -3.00 -9.84 8.15
N LEU A 159 -3.87 -9.22 8.95
CA LEU A 159 -4.64 -8.05 8.57
C LEU A 159 -4.35 -6.92 9.55
N ASN A 160 -3.87 -5.78 9.04
CA ASN A 160 -3.61 -4.59 9.83
C ASN A 160 -4.66 -3.50 9.54
N LEU A 161 -5.45 -3.17 10.56
CA LEU A 161 -6.46 -2.12 10.58
C LEU A 161 -6.13 -1.02 11.60
N SER A 162 -4.88 -0.95 12.07
CA SER A 162 -4.46 0.07 13.01
C SER A 162 -4.78 1.46 12.48
N HIS A 163 -5.34 2.29 13.34
CA HIS A 163 -5.73 3.67 13.04
C HIS A 163 -6.77 3.83 11.90
N CYS A 164 -7.46 2.76 11.49
CA CYS A 164 -8.55 2.86 10.53
C CYS A 164 -9.74 3.64 11.10
N MET A 165 -10.39 4.43 10.25
CA MET A 165 -11.70 5.00 10.54
C MET A 165 -12.76 4.17 9.80
N ILE A 166 -13.41 3.26 10.51
CA ILE A 166 -14.51 2.43 9.96
C ILE A 166 -15.84 3.08 10.31
N LYS A 167 -16.56 3.64 9.33
CA LYS A 167 -17.73 4.49 9.61
C LYS A 167 -18.88 3.74 10.31
N THR A 168 -19.09 2.45 10.01
CA THR A 168 -20.20 1.67 10.62
C THR A 168 -19.88 1.09 11.99
N LEU A 169 -18.60 0.91 12.33
CA LEU A 169 -18.17 0.36 13.64
C LEU A 169 -18.36 1.35 14.80
N LEU A 170 -18.80 2.58 14.50
CA LEU A 170 -19.05 3.63 15.49
C LEU A 170 -20.41 3.50 16.19
N LYS A 171 -21.23 2.50 15.85
CA LYS A 171 -22.62 2.42 16.33
C LYS A 171 -22.86 1.51 17.54
N ASP A 172 -22.11 0.41 17.76
CA ASP A 172 -22.34 -0.50 18.90
C ASP A 172 -21.12 -1.37 19.26
N SER A 173 -20.76 -1.45 20.55
CA SER A 173 -19.63 -2.27 21.06
C SER A 173 -19.82 -3.77 20.85
N LEU A 174 -21.06 -4.27 20.93
CA LEU A 174 -21.39 -5.68 20.69
C LEU A 174 -21.09 -6.13 19.25
N THR A 175 -21.19 -5.21 18.28
CA THR A 175 -20.87 -5.50 16.88
C THR A 175 -19.37 -5.57 16.61
N GLU A 176 -18.57 -4.89 17.43
CA GLU A 176 -17.10 -4.92 17.35
C GLU A 176 -16.55 -6.24 17.90
N ASP A 177 -17.02 -6.70 19.06
CA ASP A 177 -16.56 -7.97 19.65
C ASP A 177 -16.88 -9.18 18.75
N SER A 178 -18.07 -9.20 18.16
CA SER A 178 -18.48 -10.25 17.22
C SER A 178 -17.67 -10.23 15.92
N PHE A 179 -17.36 -9.04 15.40
CA PHE A 179 -16.46 -8.86 14.25
C PHE A 179 -15.04 -9.36 14.56
N ILE A 180 -14.45 -8.94 15.69
CA ILE A 180 -13.11 -9.34 16.11
C ILE A 180 -13.03 -10.86 16.29
N LYS A 181 -14.02 -11.45 16.95
CA LYS A 181 -14.10 -12.90 17.14
C LYS A 181 -14.15 -13.64 15.80
N THR A 182 -14.95 -13.14 14.85
CA THR A 182 -15.05 -13.76 13.51
C THR A 182 -13.75 -13.63 12.73
N ALA A 183 -13.09 -12.47 12.82
CA ALA A 183 -11.80 -12.24 12.18
C ALA A 183 -10.73 -13.17 12.75
N THR A 184 -10.54 -13.18 14.07
CA THR A 184 -9.51 -13.97 14.76
C THR A 184 -9.69 -15.49 14.63
N GLN A 185 -10.86 -15.99 14.22
CA GLN A 185 -11.06 -17.39 13.86
C GLN A 185 -10.50 -17.76 12.48
N LYS A 186 -10.38 -16.80 11.56
CA LYS A 186 -9.98 -17.03 10.18
C LYS A 186 -8.57 -16.55 9.86
N ILE A 187 -8.09 -15.52 10.55
CA ILE A 187 -6.76 -14.94 10.33
C ILE A 187 -5.89 -15.10 11.58
N ASP A 188 -4.61 -15.43 11.39
CA ASP A 188 -3.67 -15.67 12.50
C ASP A 188 -3.41 -14.41 13.32
N THR A 189 -3.36 -13.25 12.66
CA THR A 189 -3.03 -11.97 13.30
C THR A 189 -3.91 -10.85 12.78
N LEU A 190 -4.74 -10.31 13.67
CA LEU A 190 -5.47 -9.07 13.46
C LEU A 190 -4.82 -7.95 14.28
N ILE A 191 -4.28 -6.94 13.60
CA ILE A 191 -3.69 -5.76 14.26
C ILE A 191 -4.72 -4.64 14.21
N MET A 192 -5.15 -4.15 15.37
CA MET A 192 -6.04 -3.00 15.50
C MET A 192 -5.66 -2.17 16.72
N CYS A 193 -6.01 -0.88 16.73
CA CYS A 193 -5.81 -0.02 17.88
C CYS A 193 -6.94 -0.18 18.89
N SER A 194 -6.62 -0.07 20.19
CA SER A 194 -7.63 0.23 21.19
C SER A 194 -8.19 1.63 20.93
N LYS A 195 -9.53 1.77 20.89
CA LYS A 195 -10.19 3.09 20.75
C LYS A 195 -9.83 4.04 21.91
N VAL A 196 -9.45 3.48 23.06
CA VAL A 196 -9.04 4.21 24.27
C VAL A 196 -7.51 4.17 24.37
N GLY A 197 -6.88 5.34 24.55
CA GLY A 197 -5.45 5.47 24.84
C GLY A 197 -4.55 5.51 23.61
N CYS A 198 -5.10 5.44 22.41
CA CYS A 198 -4.34 5.60 21.18
C CYS A 198 -4.34 7.07 20.77
N GLU A 199 -3.28 7.80 21.12
CA GLU A 199 -3.11 9.23 20.81
C GLU A 199 -3.39 9.53 19.32
N LEU A 200 -2.95 8.64 18.43
CA LEU A 200 -3.18 8.77 16.98
C LEU A 200 -4.65 8.69 16.58
N CYS A 201 -5.42 7.83 17.23
CA CYS A 201 -6.85 7.68 16.95
C CYS A 201 -7.66 8.81 17.58
N GLU A 202 -7.24 9.26 18.77
CA GLU A 202 -7.87 10.37 19.49
C GLU A 202 -7.65 11.71 18.79
N ASP A 203 -6.44 11.98 18.30
CA ASP A 203 -6.08 13.25 17.65
C ASP A 203 -6.65 13.36 16.23
N ARG A 204 -6.88 12.23 15.53
CA ARG A 204 -7.50 12.21 14.20
C ARG A 204 -8.94 12.74 14.19
N SER A 205 -9.65 12.68 15.32
CA SER A 205 -10.97 13.30 15.47
C SER A 205 -10.94 14.83 15.33
N ARG A 206 -9.77 15.45 15.51
CA ARG A 206 -9.57 16.91 15.50
C ARG A 206 -9.02 17.45 14.18
N ILE A 207 -8.42 16.61 13.34
CA ILE A 207 -7.69 17.04 12.13
C ILE A 207 -8.15 16.21 10.93
N PHE A 208 -9.25 16.63 10.30
CA PHE A 208 -9.55 16.21 8.93
C PHE A 208 -8.44 16.72 7.99
N GLY A 209 -7.69 15.80 7.39
CA GLY A 209 -7.04 16.06 6.10
C GLY A 209 -5.61 16.61 6.08
N SER A 210 -4.72 16.31 7.05
CA SER A 210 -3.30 16.66 6.88
C SER A 210 -2.42 15.42 6.64
N ASP A 211 -1.77 15.39 5.48
CA ASP A 211 -0.75 14.40 5.12
C ASP A 211 0.46 14.41 6.09
N ALA A 212 0.66 15.51 6.82
CA ALA A 212 1.74 15.72 7.77
C ALA A 212 1.65 14.84 9.03
N PHE A 213 0.46 14.37 9.41
CA PHE A 213 0.26 13.51 10.59
C PHE A 213 0.88 12.11 10.41
N TYR A 214 0.99 11.64 9.17
CA TYR A 214 1.41 10.27 8.84
C TYR A 214 2.92 10.02 8.97
N GLU A 215 3.77 11.05 8.92
CA GLU A 215 5.23 10.88 8.98
C GLU A 215 5.78 10.65 10.41
N LYS A 216 5.11 11.15 11.46
CA LYS A 216 5.71 11.22 12.82
C LYS A 216 5.65 9.90 13.62
N HIS A 217 4.72 8.99 13.30
CA HIS A 217 4.50 7.74 14.05
C HIS A 217 4.56 6.50 13.17
N TRP A 218 5.29 6.58 12.06
CA TRP A 218 5.44 5.46 11.16
C TRP A 218 6.35 4.38 11.77
N ARG A 219 6.00 3.10 11.60
CA ARG A 219 6.73 1.84 11.90
C ARG A 219 6.30 0.99 13.09
N ASN A 220 5.80 1.54 14.19
CA ASN A 220 5.62 0.73 15.41
C ASN A 220 4.47 -0.29 15.34
N ASP A 221 3.50 -0.03 14.47
CA ASP A 221 2.26 -0.80 14.35
C ASP A 221 2.05 -1.32 12.92
N GLU A 222 3.13 -1.44 12.14
CA GLU A 222 3.10 -1.95 10.78
C GLU A 222 3.52 -3.42 10.71
N ILE A 223 3.07 -4.12 9.67
CA ILE A 223 3.55 -5.46 9.33
C ILE A 223 5.00 -5.34 8.87
N LYS A 224 5.92 -6.13 9.45
CA LYS A 224 7.37 -6.10 9.15
C LYS A 224 7.69 -6.11 7.66
N GLU A 225 7.01 -6.95 6.87
CA GLU A 225 7.21 -7.04 5.42
C GLU A 225 6.74 -5.79 4.66
N LEU A 226 5.92 -4.94 5.29
CA LEU A 226 5.37 -3.68 4.76
C LEU A 226 6.09 -2.44 5.32
N GLU A 227 6.98 -2.57 6.31
CA GLU A 227 7.84 -1.48 6.79
C GLU A 227 8.80 -0.98 5.71
N PHE A 228 9.08 0.32 5.70
CA PHE A 228 10.06 0.96 4.81
C PHE A 228 11.18 1.59 5.67
#